data_AF-A0A958JPA4-F1
#
_entry.id   AF-A0A958JPA4-F1
#
_cell.length_a   1.000
_cell.length_b   1.000
_cell.length_c   1.000
_cell.angle_alpha   90.00
_cell.angle_beta   90.00
_cell.angle_gamma   90.00
#
_symmetry.space_group_name_H-M   'P 1'
#
loop_
_entity.id
_entity.type
_entity.pdbx_description
1 polymer ?
#
loop_
_entity_poly.entity_id
_entity_poly.type
_entity_poly.pdbx_seq_one_letter_code
_entity_poly.pdbx_strand_id
1 'polypeptide(L)'
;MFQVVEGSSAGGDHSPEIQGASEVQSVTPISETKRQIDQFGGPSRFGKDFVLLSEIKTLPGTALRGETLRKAIWNALPNSRIKIFQQAFSNEDQLVVPVPQVTGGVIGFQKSKDEIRELSVQATVVDPEKISDGLRSSLGLAEGGVGIQQLKLAFDAAHSFARTQLRMLAMEPPSQSLRAQHERFSDGPIPALPSETNGTVLLTREKSGKPSGFLKERIVAHYEGVYAAHRKTLHQSARYTAETMQIGGVVAELDRFAETLRTGWKEAPEDLRDIFRDDTKRYAQMGREAVKGCSQEYKVNARDILTSIHGIEDDLGRANPRATVLKVKAALKRLDSRVGDIRRKSPSNSIDRRLLEDRMGRAEALMKGFRVRLEERAGVLLNPRTAQRLENPTDSTVRNVMLTLGIHPEQDFTLVRMRPSRTFAKAIREEVGELQSALENRDLPAAKQCARHMQILTKLHAAAIGIEHLKQHARTSDEVPLEATTKLARSLNQVLLSPRLFPEVTASSRYVPLQNKLGGTVQKVDAMARRLQDYSRQDLSPDDKASMRERFNKFLDSFDIEEQVLKLF
;
A
#
# COMPACT_ATOMS: atom_id res chain seq x y z
N MET A 1 4.55 9.94 -50.43
CA MET A 1 5.59 8.99 -50.90
C MET A 1 6.38 8.57 -49.66
N PHE A 2 6.25 7.30 -49.24
CA PHE A 2 6.96 6.55 -48.17
C PHE A 2 6.97 7.17 -46.74
N GLN A 3 6.38 6.62 -45.66
CA GLN A 3 6.21 5.27 -45.09
C GLN A 3 7.41 4.75 -44.27
N VAL A 4 7.07 4.12 -43.13
CA VAL A 4 7.84 3.28 -42.16
C VAL A 4 8.44 4.05 -40.95
N VAL A 5 8.09 3.90 -39.65
CA VAL A 5 7.54 2.85 -38.72
C VAL A 5 8.63 2.21 -37.81
N GLU A 6 8.28 2.09 -36.52
CA GLU A 6 8.88 1.34 -35.35
C GLU A 6 10.03 2.01 -34.56
N GLY A 7 10.12 1.93 -33.22
CA GLY A 7 9.31 1.26 -32.20
C GLY A 7 10.00 1.23 -30.82
N SER A 8 9.21 1.41 -29.76
CA SER A 8 9.27 0.78 -28.40
C SER A 8 10.58 0.64 -27.60
N SER A 9 10.58 1.14 -26.36
CA SER A 9 10.74 0.27 -25.17
C SER A 9 10.27 0.95 -23.88
N ALA A 10 9.38 0.23 -23.17
CA ALA A 10 8.93 0.47 -21.81
C ALA A 10 10.03 0.13 -20.79
N GLY A 11 10.14 0.93 -19.73
CA GLY A 11 11.05 0.69 -18.61
C GLY A 11 10.83 1.64 -17.43
N GLY A 12 9.61 1.72 -16.90
CA GLY A 12 9.27 2.56 -15.75
C GLY A 12 9.52 1.85 -14.42
N ASP A 13 10.76 1.88 -13.92
CA ASP A 13 11.14 1.43 -12.58
C ASP A 13 11.38 2.66 -11.68
N HIS A 14 10.31 3.32 -11.25
CA HIS A 14 10.42 4.41 -10.28
C HIS A 14 10.56 3.84 -8.87
N SER A 15 11.82 3.62 -8.48
CA SER A 15 12.24 3.71 -7.08
C SER A 15 12.62 5.17 -6.80
N PRO A 16 12.13 5.80 -5.73
CA PRO A 16 12.58 7.14 -5.38
C PRO A 16 14.05 7.07 -4.96
N GLU A 17 14.87 7.86 -5.64
CA GLU A 17 16.28 8.05 -5.37
C GLU A 17 16.49 8.56 -3.95
N ILE A 18 17.41 7.93 -3.23
CA ILE A 18 18.05 8.49 -2.04
C ILE A 18 19.54 8.52 -2.37
N GLN A 19 20.05 9.70 -2.74
CA GLN A 19 21.48 9.99 -2.76
C GLN A 19 21.72 11.41 -2.27
N GLY A 20 22.74 11.56 -1.42
CA GLY A 20 23.31 12.86 -1.05
C GLY A 20 23.16 13.23 0.42
N ALA A 21 23.86 12.52 1.31
CA ALA A 21 24.21 13.06 2.63
C ALA A 21 25.30 14.13 2.44
N SER A 22 24.87 15.39 2.36
CA SER A 22 25.62 16.51 2.93
C SER A 22 24.89 16.91 4.22
N GLU A 23 25.63 17.12 5.30
CA GLU A 23 25.12 17.73 6.52
C GLU A 23 24.53 19.10 6.18
N VAL A 24 23.22 19.14 5.96
CA VAL A 24 22.43 20.35 6.00
C VAL A 24 21.48 20.14 7.17
N GLN A 25 21.69 20.90 8.24
CA GLN A 25 20.69 21.05 9.29
C GLN A 25 19.39 21.50 8.60
N SER A 26 18.36 20.65 8.61
CA SER A 26 17.04 20.93 8.06
C SER A 26 16.38 22.03 8.91
N VAL A 27 16.72 23.29 8.64
CA VAL A 27 16.04 24.44 9.23
C VAL A 27 14.87 24.75 8.31
N THR A 28 13.71 24.13 8.55
CA THR A 28 12.47 24.76 8.11
C THR A 28 12.46 26.15 8.76
N PRO A 29 12.36 27.26 8.00
CA PRO A 29 12.51 28.58 8.58
C PRO A 29 11.44 28.81 9.64
N ILE A 30 11.82 29.41 10.78
CA ILE A 30 10.93 29.78 11.91
C ILE A 30 9.64 30.47 11.41
N SER A 31 9.70 31.17 10.27
CA SER A 31 8.58 31.81 9.59
C SER A 31 7.47 30.83 9.17
N GLU A 32 7.79 29.64 8.68
CA GLU A 32 6.80 28.66 8.19
C GLU A 32 6.13 27.93 9.35
N THR A 33 6.87 27.62 10.42
CA THR A 33 6.28 27.09 11.67
C THR A 33 5.30 28.10 12.26
N LYS A 34 5.72 29.37 12.36
CA LYS A 34 4.88 30.45 12.88
C LYS A 34 3.63 30.64 12.02
N ARG A 35 3.77 30.63 10.69
CA ARG A 35 2.64 30.71 9.75
C ARG A 35 1.62 29.59 9.97
N GLN A 36 2.08 28.34 10.12
CA GLN A 36 1.18 27.21 10.35
C GLN A 36 0.44 27.29 11.70
N ILE A 37 1.10 27.83 12.74
CA ILE A 37 0.46 28.09 14.04
C ILE A 37 -0.54 29.25 13.93
N ASP A 38 -0.17 30.33 13.24
CA ASP A 38 -1.03 31.49 13.01
C ASP A 38 -2.31 31.08 12.27
N GLN A 39 -2.19 30.20 11.27
CA GLN A 39 -3.32 29.60 10.56
C GLN A 39 -4.30 28.87 11.50
N PHE A 40 -3.83 28.19 12.56
CA PHE A 40 -4.68 27.52 13.55
C PHE A 40 -5.43 28.49 14.51
N GLY A 41 -5.36 29.80 14.27
CA GLY A 41 -6.02 30.82 15.09
C GLY A 41 -5.07 31.55 16.04
N GLY A 42 -3.78 31.58 15.69
CA GLY A 42 -2.76 32.34 16.40
C GLY A 42 -2.36 31.77 17.78
N PRO A 43 -1.34 32.38 18.41
CA PRO A 43 -0.80 31.91 19.69
C PRO A 43 -1.86 31.86 20.82
N SER A 44 -2.83 32.77 20.80
CA SER A 44 -3.87 32.88 21.84
C SER A 44 -4.87 31.73 21.84
N ARG A 45 -5.21 31.16 20.68
CA ARG A 45 -6.11 30.00 20.59
C ARG A 45 -5.30 28.70 20.62
N PHE A 46 -4.18 28.65 19.92
CA PHE A 46 -3.27 27.50 19.94
C PHE A 46 -2.84 27.19 21.37
N GLY A 47 -2.37 28.18 22.14
CA GLY A 47 -1.88 28.03 23.51
C GLY A 47 -2.94 27.60 24.54
N LYS A 48 -4.24 27.63 24.20
CA LYS A 48 -5.29 27.09 25.08
C LYS A 48 -5.39 25.58 25.01
N ASP A 49 -5.24 25.02 23.81
CA ASP A 49 -5.47 23.59 23.54
C ASP A 49 -4.16 22.81 23.36
N PHE A 50 -3.11 23.48 22.89
CA PHE A 50 -1.87 22.89 22.43
C PHE A 50 -0.66 23.73 22.84
N VAL A 51 0.51 23.09 22.84
CA VAL A 51 1.81 23.72 23.08
C VAL A 51 2.87 23.04 22.24
N LEU A 52 3.87 23.81 21.79
CA LEU A 52 5.06 23.24 21.18
C LEU A 52 5.90 22.54 22.24
N LEU A 53 6.20 21.27 22.02
CA LEU A 53 6.97 20.44 22.95
C LEU A 53 8.35 21.04 23.21
N SER A 54 8.95 21.69 22.21
CA SER A 54 10.25 22.36 22.31
C SER A 54 10.25 23.54 23.28
N GLU A 55 9.10 24.21 23.47
CA GLU A 55 8.93 25.35 24.38
C GLU A 55 8.80 24.94 25.86
N ILE A 56 8.50 23.67 26.13
CA ILE A 56 8.33 23.17 27.49
C ILE A 56 9.70 22.91 28.15
N LYS A 57 10.16 23.89 28.95
CA LYS A 57 11.42 23.77 29.72
C LYS A 57 11.22 23.10 31.09
N THR A 58 10.08 23.38 31.72
CA THR A 58 9.69 22.90 33.05
C THR A 58 8.20 22.65 33.09
N LEU A 59 7.76 21.69 33.92
CA LEU A 59 6.34 21.41 34.15
C LEU A 59 6.09 21.33 35.67
N PRO A 60 5.17 22.13 36.24
CA PRO A 60 4.86 22.06 37.66
C PRO A 60 4.41 20.65 38.09
N GLY A 61 4.85 20.20 39.27
CA GLY A 61 4.50 18.88 39.81
C GLY A 61 5.46 17.75 39.42
N THR A 62 6.51 18.02 38.65
CA THR A 62 7.58 17.04 38.35
C THR A 62 8.97 17.66 38.47
N ALA A 63 9.96 16.84 38.85
CA ALA A 63 11.37 17.23 38.88
C ALA A 63 12.06 17.14 37.50
N LEU A 64 11.42 16.50 36.51
CA LEU A 64 11.96 16.34 35.16
C LEU A 64 12.09 17.71 34.47
N ARG A 65 13.19 17.92 33.74
CA ARG A 65 13.47 19.15 32.99
C ARG A 65 14.05 18.86 31.61
N GLY A 66 13.98 19.84 30.72
CA GLY A 66 14.62 19.80 29.40
C GLY A 66 14.20 18.59 28.56
N GLU A 67 15.16 17.94 27.89
CA GLU A 67 14.90 16.82 26.99
C GLU A 67 14.23 15.62 27.67
N THR A 68 14.61 15.31 28.92
CA THR A 68 14.01 14.21 29.68
C THR A 68 12.53 14.46 29.95
N LEU A 69 12.15 15.69 30.27
CA LEU A 69 10.76 16.10 30.42
C LEU A 69 10.01 15.99 29.09
N ARG A 70 10.58 16.51 27.99
CA ARG A 70 9.96 16.47 26.65
C ARG A 70 9.71 15.04 26.19
N LYS A 71 10.70 14.15 26.39
CA LYS A 71 10.58 12.72 26.12
C LYS A 71 9.47 12.07 26.97
N ALA A 72 9.37 12.43 28.26
CA ALA A 72 8.33 11.88 29.13
C ALA A 72 6.91 12.34 28.71
N ILE A 73 6.74 13.61 28.35
CA ILE A 73 5.47 14.16 27.81
C ILE A 73 5.10 13.45 26.49
N TRP A 74 6.05 13.32 25.56
CA TRP A 74 5.81 12.64 24.29
C TRP A 74 5.44 11.16 24.48
N ASN A 75 6.05 10.48 25.43
CA ASN A 75 5.73 9.09 25.76
C ASN A 75 4.37 8.96 26.46
N ALA A 76 3.94 9.96 27.22
CA ALA A 76 2.60 10.00 27.82
C ALA A 76 1.48 10.18 26.78
N LEU A 77 1.77 10.83 25.64
CA LEU A 77 0.80 11.02 24.56
C LEU A 77 0.38 9.65 24.00
N PRO A 78 -0.91 9.27 24.03
CA PRO A 78 -1.36 7.99 23.48
C PRO A 78 -1.07 7.93 21.97
N ASN A 79 -1.01 6.71 21.43
CA ASN A 79 -0.96 6.51 19.98
C ASN A 79 -2.28 7.01 19.36
N SER A 80 -2.27 8.27 18.95
CA SER A 80 -3.39 9.04 18.40
C SER A 80 -3.07 9.50 16.99
N ARG A 81 -4.09 10.00 16.27
CA ARG A 81 -3.93 10.50 14.91
C ARG A 81 -2.92 11.63 14.84
N ILE A 82 -3.03 12.59 15.77
CA ILE A 82 -2.08 13.70 15.90
C ILE A 82 -0.64 13.23 16.17
N LYS A 83 -0.44 12.19 17.00
CA LYS A 83 0.91 11.66 17.27
C LYS A 83 1.52 11.00 16.04
N ILE A 84 0.76 10.12 15.39
CA ILE A 84 1.22 9.33 14.25
C ILE A 84 1.49 10.21 13.03
N PHE A 85 0.65 11.24 12.81
CA PHE A 85 0.85 12.22 11.76
C PHE A 85 2.16 13.00 11.94
N GLN A 86 2.42 13.49 13.16
CA GLN A 86 3.66 14.23 13.45
C GLN A 86 4.92 13.36 13.36
N GLN A 87 4.82 12.10 13.76
CA GLN A 87 5.92 11.13 13.55
C GLN A 87 6.27 10.94 12.07
N ALA A 88 5.31 11.16 11.17
CA ALA A 88 5.53 11.05 9.73
C ALA A 88 6.01 12.36 9.10
N PHE A 89 5.47 13.50 9.53
CA PHE A 89 5.57 14.75 8.77
C PHE A 89 6.13 15.94 9.54
N SER A 90 6.48 15.82 10.82
CA SER A 90 6.98 16.94 11.63
C SER A 90 8.43 16.75 12.05
N ASN A 91 9.17 17.84 12.26
CA ASN A 91 10.46 17.81 12.94
C ASN A 91 10.32 17.72 14.46
N GLU A 92 11.38 17.25 15.13
CA GLU A 92 11.37 17.02 16.59
C GLU A 92 11.17 18.32 17.39
N ASP A 93 11.67 19.43 16.88
CA ASP A 93 11.53 20.78 17.44
C ASP A 93 10.16 21.41 17.17
N GLN A 94 9.39 20.85 16.23
CA GLN A 94 8.06 21.32 15.80
C GLN A 94 6.90 20.48 16.37
N LEU A 95 7.21 19.51 17.24
CA LEU A 95 6.17 18.63 17.81
C LEU A 95 5.20 19.42 18.67
N VAL A 96 3.91 19.22 18.42
CA VAL A 96 2.78 19.79 19.12
C VAL A 96 2.12 18.72 19.98
N VAL A 97 1.87 19.06 21.24
CA VAL A 97 1.13 18.21 22.18
C VAL A 97 -0.04 18.99 22.79
N PRO A 98 -1.14 18.32 23.19
CA PRO A 98 -2.13 18.96 24.04
C PRO A 98 -1.46 19.48 25.33
N VAL A 99 -2.03 20.48 25.97
CA VAL A 99 -1.45 21.06 27.21
C VAL A 99 -1.23 19.95 28.26
N PRO A 100 0.02 19.66 28.65
CA PRO A 100 0.32 18.60 29.60
C PRO A 100 0.06 19.07 31.04
N GLN A 101 -0.26 18.12 31.91
CA GLN A 101 -0.43 18.33 33.34
C GLN A 101 0.18 17.19 34.14
N VAL A 102 0.45 17.41 35.42
CA VAL A 102 0.91 16.35 36.34
C VAL A 102 -0.18 16.08 37.37
N THR A 103 -0.67 14.85 37.39
CA THR A 103 -1.66 14.38 38.38
C THR A 103 -1.09 13.18 39.11
N GLY A 104 -0.97 13.26 40.44
CA GLY A 104 -0.39 12.18 41.25
C GLY A 104 1.05 11.81 40.87
N GLY A 105 1.86 12.78 40.45
CA GLY A 105 3.24 12.56 39.99
C GLY A 105 3.37 11.96 38.59
N VAL A 106 2.25 11.70 37.89
CA VAL A 106 2.24 11.15 36.53
C VAL A 106 1.94 12.25 35.52
N ILE A 107 2.74 12.31 34.45
CA ILE A 107 2.50 13.23 33.33
C ILE A 107 1.32 12.72 32.52
N GLY A 108 0.34 13.58 32.29
CA GLY A 108 -0.83 13.35 31.46
C GLY A 108 -1.27 14.62 30.74
N PHE A 109 -2.53 14.63 30.31
CA PHE A 109 -3.15 15.74 29.59
C PHE A 109 -4.52 16.02 30.19
N GLN A 110 -5.06 17.22 29.96
CA GLN A 110 -6.40 17.59 30.43
C GLN A 110 -7.50 16.78 29.75
N LYS A 111 -7.33 16.50 28.44
CA LYS A 111 -8.25 15.68 27.66
C LYS A 111 -8.08 14.19 28.00
N SER A 112 -9.18 13.45 28.02
CA SER A 112 -9.19 12.01 28.19
C SER A 112 -8.43 11.31 27.03
N LYS A 113 -8.01 10.05 27.24
CA LYS A 113 -7.28 9.30 26.20
C LYS A 113 -8.07 9.14 24.90
N ASP A 114 -9.40 9.01 24.99
CA ASP A 114 -10.25 8.83 23.81
C ASP A 114 -10.47 10.16 23.07
N GLU A 115 -10.65 11.27 23.78
CA GLU A 115 -10.66 12.60 23.16
C GLU A 115 -9.34 12.88 22.43
N ILE A 116 -8.18 12.53 23.03
CA ILE A 116 -6.88 12.72 22.38
C ILE A 116 -6.73 11.86 21.11
N ARG A 117 -7.30 10.65 21.09
CA ARG A 117 -7.26 9.78 19.91
C ARG A 117 -8.02 10.35 18.73
N GLU A 118 -9.06 11.13 19.01
CA GLU A 118 -9.94 11.77 18.02
C GLU A 118 -9.53 13.20 17.66
N LEU A 119 -8.50 13.75 18.30
CA LEU A 119 -7.97 15.07 17.95
C LEU A 119 -7.55 15.12 16.48
N SER A 120 -8.02 16.16 15.82
CA SER A 120 -7.64 16.52 14.46
C SER A 120 -6.14 16.80 14.35
N VAL A 121 -5.56 16.46 13.20
CA VAL A 121 -4.16 16.77 12.88
C VAL A 121 -3.96 18.23 12.46
N GLN A 122 -5.01 19.03 12.38
CA GLN A 122 -4.97 20.40 11.87
C GLN A 122 -3.94 21.28 12.60
N ALA A 123 -3.85 21.15 13.93
CA ALA A 123 -2.94 21.90 14.80
C ALA A 123 -1.46 21.52 14.65
N THR A 124 -1.13 20.48 13.89
CA THR A 124 0.25 19.99 13.76
C THR A 124 1.06 20.88 12.82
N VAL A 125 2.35 21.00 13.07
CA VAL A 125 3.28 21.67 12.16
C VAL A 125 3.88 20.60 11.23
N VAL A 126 3.83 20.84 9.92
CA VAL A 126 4.36 19.92 8.91
C VAL A 126 5.62 20.50 8.30
N ASP A 127 6.65 19.68 8.22
CA ASP A 127 7.84 19.94 7.42
C ASP A 127 7.58 19.46 5.98
N PRO A 128 7.56 20.38 4.98
CA PRO A 128 7.35 20.01 3.58
C PRO A 128 8.35 18.98 3.05
N GLU A 129 9.59 18.97 3.56
CA GLU A 129 10.65 18.05 3.13
C GLU A 129 10.36 16.60 3.56
N LYS A 130 9.53 16.40 4.58
CA LYS A 130 9.08 15.06 5.00
C LYS A 130 7.97 14.49 4.14
N ILE A 131 7.35 15.30 3.28
CA ILE A 131 6.37 14.83 2.31
C ILE A 131 7.12 14.36 1.06
N SER A 132 7.33 13.05 0.95
CA SER A 132 7.98 12.47 -0.24
C SER A 132 7.23 12.83 -1.53
N ASP A 133 7.94 13.10 -2.62
CA ASP A 133 7.34 13.45 -3.91
C ASP A 133 6.40 12.36 -4.44
N GLY A 134 6.73 11.09 -4.20
CA GLY A 134 5.84 9.97 -4.55
C GLY A 134 4.49 10.06 -3.85
N LEU A 135 4.47 10.39 -2.55
CA LEU A 135 3.22 10.59 -1.80
C LEU A 135 2.47 11.82 -2.35
N ARG A 136 3.18 12.95 -2.57
CA ARG A 136 2.61 14.19 -3.11
C ARG A 136 1.89 13.95 -4.44
N SER A 137 2.59 13.31 -5.38
CA SER A 137 2.06 12.96 -6.70
C SER A 137 0.88 11.99 -6.61
N SER A 138 1.01 10.91 -5.83
CA SER A 138 -0.03 9.87 -5.73
C SER A 138 -1.36 10.36 -5.12
N LEU A 139 -1.29 11.35 -4.23
CA LEU A 139 -2.46 12.00 -3.64
C LEU A 139 -2.95 13.23 -4.42
N GLY A 140 -2.21 13.66 -5.44
CA GLY A 140 -2.50 14.90 -6.18
C GLY A 140 -2.44 16.14 -5.30
N LEU A 141 -1.49 16.20 -4.35
CA LEU A 141 -1.33 17.37 -3.48
C LEU A 141 -0.74 18.54 -4.26
N ALA A 142 -1.29 19.73 -4.05
CA ALA A 142 -0.73 20.98 -4.54
C ALA A 142 0.64 21.27 -3.89
N GLU A 143 1.38 22.22 -4.45
CA GLU A 143 2.64 22.66 -3.87
C GLU A 143 2.45 23.57 -2.65
N GLY A 144 3.50 23.64 -1.81
CA GLY A 144 3.57 24.54 -0.66
C GLY A 144 2.49 24.29 0.40
N GLY A 145 2.08 25.36 1.09
CA GLY A 145 1.16 25.31 2.22
C GLY A 145 -0.24 24.77 1.89
N VAL A 146 -0.70 24.90 0.64
CA VAL A 146 -1.98 24.35 0.21
C VAL A 146 -1.94 22.81 0.22
N GLY A 147 -0.86 22.22 -0.29
CA GLY A 147 -0.64 20.77 -0.24
C GLY A 147 -0.60 20.22 1.18
N ILE A 148 -0.05 20.98 2.13
CA ILE A 148 -0.03 20.61 3.56
C ILE A 148 -1.45 20.54 4.12
N GLN A 149 -2.30 21.54 3.84
CA GLN A 149 -3.68 21.54 4.31
C GLN A 149 -4.50 20.42 3.66
N GLN A 150 -4.27 20.14 2.37
CA GLN A 150 -4.87 18.98 1.71
C GLN A 150 -4.44 17.66 2.37
N LEU A 151 -3.16 17.49 2.71
CA LEU A 151 -2.64 16.32 3.41
C LEU A 151 -3.26 16.15 4.80
N LYS A 152 -3.38 17.25 5.57
CA LYS A 152 -4.03 17.24 6.89
C LYS A 152 -5.50 16.83 6.78
N LEU A 153 -6.24 17.43 5.85
CA LEU A 153 -7.63 17.10 5.58
C LEU A 153 -7.79 15.63 5.14
N ALA A 154 -6.92 15.15 4.26
CA ALA A 154 -6.88 13.76 3.82
C ALA A 154 -6.72 12.79 5.00
N PHE A 155 -5.78 13.07 5.89
CA PHE A 155 -5.46 12.20 7.02
C PHE A 155 -6.55 12.20 8.09
N ASP A 156 -7.20 13.35 8.31
CA ASP A 156 -8.36 13.44 9.22
C ASP A 156 -9.60 12.75 8.65
N ALA A 157 -9.82 12.83 7.34
CA ALA A 157 -10.91 12.15 6.66
C ALA A 157 -10.70 10.62 6.61
N ALA A 158 -9.44 10.17 6.57
CA ALA A 158 -9.13 8.76 6.41
C ALA A 158 -9.63 7.89 7.58
N HIS A 159 -10.32 6.80 7.23
CA HIS A 159 -10.86 5.84 8.18
C HIS A 159 -9.78 4.88 8.67
N SER A 160 -9.59 4.77 9.98
CA SER A 160 -8.67 3.79 10.55
C SER A 160 -9.35 2.46 10.86
N PHE A 161 -8.73 1.38 10.40
CA PHE A 161 -9.14 0.01 10.73
C PHE A 161 -8.62 -0.50 12.08
N ALA A 162 -7.73 0.25 12.74
CA ALA A 162 -7.14 -0.12 14.02
C ALA A 162 -6.96 1.14 14.89
N ARG A 163 -7.91 1.36 15.82
CA ARG A 163 -8.00 2.55 16.68
C ARG A 163 -6.69 2.90 17.41
N THR A 164 -5.83 1.93 17.72
CA THR A 164 -4.63 2.12 18.55
C THR A 164 -3.31 2.13 17.80
N GLN A 165 -3.28 1.68 16.54
CA GLN A 165 -2.03 1.54 15.78
C GLN A 165 -1.95 2.44 14.56
N LEU A 166 -3.10 2.89 14.01
CA LEU A 166 -3.20 3.75 12.82
C LEU A 166 -2.28 3.32 11.67
N ARG A 167 -2.07 2.00 11.57
CA ARG A 167 -1.12 1.37 10.65
C ARG A 167 -1.64 1.30 9.23
N MET A 168 -2.96 1.19 9.09
CA MET A 168 -3.66 1.16 7.82
C MET A 168 -4.89 2.07 7.90
N LEU A 169 -4.97 3.00 6.95
CA LEU A 169 -6.07 3.93 6.79
C LEU A 169 -6.67 3.76 5.39
N ALA A 170 -8.00 3.73 5.29
CA ALA A 170 -8.70 3.89 4.02
C ALA A 170 -9.00 5.36 3.80
N MET A 171 -8.65 5.87 2.63
CA MET A 171 -8.97 7.23 2.23
C MET A 171 -10.47 7.37 2.00
N GLU A 172 -11.07 8.43 2.54
CA GLU A 172 -12.49 8.74 2.39
C GLU A 172 -12.67 10.20 1.97
N PRO A 173 -13.77 10.55 1.27
CA PRO A 173 -14.07 11.93 0.99
C PRO A 173 -14.31 12.66 2.32
N PRO A 174 -13.73 13.86 2.52
CA PRO A 174 -13.99 14.64 3.70
C PRO A 174 -15.47 15.03 3.77
N SER A 175 -16.07 14.93 4.96
CA SER A 175 -17.43 15.43 5.17
C SER A 175 -17.46 16.95 5.02
N GLN A 176 -18.61 17.53 4.68
CA GLN A 176 -18.77 18.98 4.60
C GLN A 176 -18.38 19.67 5.91
N SER A 177 -18.76 19.08 7.06
CA SER A 177 -18.39 19.59 8.38
C SER A 177 -16.88 19.58 8.63
N LEU A 178 -16.17 18.51 8.24
CA LEU A 178 -14.72 18.41 8.39
C LEU A 178 -14.01 19.39 7.47
N ARG A 179 -14.50 19.53 6.23
CA ARG A 179 -13.97 20.50 5.28
C ARG A 179 -14.15 21.93 5.80
N ALA A 180 -15.35 22.29 6.25
CA ALA A 180 -15.61 23.59 6.84
C ALA A 180 -14.77 23.84 8.10
N GLN A 181 -14.51 22.80 8.90
CA GLN A 181 -13.58 22.90 10.03
C GLN A 181 -12.16 23.19 9.56
N HIS A 182 -11.67 22.55 8.50
CA HIS A 182 -10.33 22.81 7.97
C HIS A 182 -10.22 24.19 7.32
N GLU A 183 -11.24 24.60 6.56
CA GLU A 183 -11.31 25.88 5.84
C GLU A 183 -11.37 27.11 6.76
N ARG A 184 -11.87 26.96 7.99
CA ARG A 184 -11.84 28.04 9.02
C ARG A 184 -10.44 28.53 9.36
N PHE A 185 -9.41 27.75 9.04
CA PHE A 185 -8.03 27.96 9.46
C PHE A 185 -7.07 27.91 8.26
N SER A 186 -7.59 28.05 7.04
CA SER A 186 -6.79 28.22 5.83
C SER A 186 -7.03 29.60 5.24
N ASP A 187 -6.03 30.11 4.54
CA ASP A 187 -6.09 31.41 3.86
C ASP A 187 -7.02 31.42 2.62
N GLY A 188 -7.80 30.34 2.41
CA GLY A 188 -8.66 30.13 1.25
C GLY A 188 -9.24 28.70 1.18
N PRO A 189 -10.04 28.39 0.15
CA PRO A 189 -10.65 27.08 -0.01
C PRO A 189 -9.60 26.00 -0.24
N ILE A 190 -9.79 24.84 0.40
CA ILE A 190 -8.87 23.70 0.26
C ILE A 190 -9.31 22.88 -0.96
N PRO A 191 -8.46 22.73 -2.00
CA PRO A 191 -8.83 21.99 -3.19
C PRO A 191 -9.16 20.54 -2.84
N ALA A 192 -10.18 19.99 -3.50
CA ALA A 192 -10.58 18.61 -3.29
C ALA A 192 -9.45 17.66 -3.69
N LEU A 193 -9.30 16.55 -2.95
CA LEU A 193 -8.48 15.45 -3.44
C LEU A 193 -9.12 14.86 -4.70
N PRO A 194 -8.30 14.31 -5.62
CA PRO A 194 -8.81 13.60 -6.79
C PRO A 194 -9.78 12.49 -6.37
N SER A 195 -10.87 12.32 -7.11
CA SER A 195 -11.94 11.38 -6.76
C SER A 195 -11.45 9.93 -6.70
N GLU A 196 -10.40 9.63 -7.46
CA GLU A 196 -9.73 8.33 -7.59
C GLU A 196 -9.02 7.91 -6.30
N THR A 197 -8.69 8.88 -5.43
CA THR A 197 -8.10 8.63 -4.11
C THR A 197 -9.08 7.97 -3.15
N ASN A 198 -10.39 8.03 -3.41
CA ASN A 198 -11.41 7.47 -2.54
C ASN A 198 -11.31 5.93 -2.46
N GLY A 199 -11.14 5.40 -1.26
CA GLY A 199 -10.94 3.96 -1.02
C GLY A 199 -9.53 3.45 -1.31
N THR A 200 -8.59 4.32 -1.66
CA THR A 200 -7.15 3.99 -1.67
C THR A 200 -6.63 3.78 -0.23
N VAL A 201 -5.43 3.23 -0.09
CA VAL A 201 -4.88 2.81 1.22
C VAL A 201 -3.64 3.61 1.57
N LEU A 202 -3.60 4.14 2.79
CA LEU A 202 -2.37 4.64 3.41
C LEU A 202 -1.85 3.60 4.41
N LEU A 203 -0.60 3.19 4.24
CA LEU A 203 0.13 2.39 5.23
C LEU A 203 1.15 3.26 5.96
N THR A 204 1.08 3.25 7.29
CA THR A 204 2.06 3.95 8.14
C THR A 204 3.01 2.93 8.76
N ARG A 205 4.32 3.15 8.58
CA ARG A 205 5.38 2.25 9.05
C ARG A 205 6.38 3.02 9.87
N GLU A 206 6.92 2.40 10.92
CA GLU A 206 8.09 2.95 11.60
C GLU A 206 9.30 2.86 10.65
N LYS A 207 10.04 3.96 10.53
CA LYS A 207 11.24 4.02 9.71
C LYS A 207 12.32 3.16 10.37
N SER A 208 12.92 2.25 9.59
CA SER A 208 14.03 1.42 10.05
C SER A 208 15.29 2.29 10.18
N GLY A 209 15.85 2.42 11.38
CA GLY A 209 17.06 3.21 11.61
C GLY A 209 17.29 3.49 13.09
N LYS A 210 18.39 4.18 13.42
CA LYS A 210 18.53 4.82 14.73
C LYS A 210 17.53 5.99 14.75
N PRO A 211 16.67 6.11 15.78
CA PRO A 211 15.80 7.27 15.89
C PRO A 211 16.64 8.55 15.97
N SER A 212 16.17 9.60 15.31
CA SER A 212 16.58 10.98 15.58
C SER A 212 16.02 11.34 16.97
N GLY A 213 16.88 11.32 17.98
CA GLY A 213 16.49 11.64 19.35
C GLY A 213 15.49 10.64 19.97
N PHE A 214 14.45 11.16 20.62
CA PHE A 214 13.41 10.33 21.24
C PHE A 214 12.20 10.06 20.31
N LEU A 215 12.19 10.67 19.13
CA LEU A 215 11.11 10.55 18.17
C LEU A 215 11.22 9.24 17.39
N LYS A 216 10.09 8.51 17.30
CA LYS A 216 9.95 7.38 16.38
C LYS A 216 9.47 7.90 15.03
N GLU A 217 10.38 8.04 14.07
CA GLU A 217 10.03 8.47 12.72
C GLU A 217 9.14 7.43 12.00
N ARG A 218 8.19 7.93 11.21
CA ARG A 218 7.30 7.12 10.40
C ARG A 218 7.39 7.49 8.92
N ILE A 219 7.09 6.50 8.09
CA ILE A 219 6.91 6.66 6.64
C ILE A 219 5.45 6.35 6.34
N VAL A 220 4.85 7.15 5.47
CA VAL A 220 3.51 6.93 4.94
C VAL A 220 3.62 6.56 3.46
N ALA A 221 3.08 5.40 3.11
CA ALA A 221 3.01 4.94 1.72
C ALA A 221 1.55 4.89 1.27
N HIS A 222 1.29 5.44 0.09
CA HIS A 222 -0.02 5.41 -0.56
C HIS A 222 -0.08 4.30 -1.61
N TYR A 223 -1.23 3.64 -1.70
CA TYR A 223 -1.50 2.57 -2.64
C TYR A 223 -2.90 2.72 -3.23
N GLU A 224 -3.04 2.52 -4.53
CA GLU A 224 -4.30 2.61 -5.28
C GLU A 224 -5.42 1.69 -4.74
N GLY A 225 -5.07 0.62 -4.03
CA GLY A 225 -6.02 -0.26 -3.39
C GLY A 225 -5.37 -1.29 -2.47
N VAL A 226 -6.20 -2.05 -1.77
CA VAL A 226 -5.73 -3.04 -0.78
C VAL A 226 -4.91 -4.16 -1.43
N TYR A 227 -5.27 -4.56 -2.66
CA TYR A 227 -4.56 -5.60 -3.41
C TYR A 227 -3.21 -5.11 -3.92
N ALA A 228 -3.09 -3.84 -4.33
CA ALA A 228 -1.82 -3.23 -4.72
C ALA A 228 -0.84 -3.18 -3.53
N ALA A 229 -1.34 -2.75 -2.37
CA ALA A 229 -0.57 -2.77 -1.11
C ALA A 229 -0.14 -4.19 -0.72
N HIS A 230 -1.06 -5.17 -0.82
CA HIS A 230 -0.77 -6.57 -0.51
C HIS A 230 0.26 -7.16 -1.47
N ARG A 231 0.13 -6.95 -2.78
CA ARG A 231 1.13 -7.37 -3.77
C ARG A 231 2.51 -6.82 -3.44
N LYS A 232 2.61 -5.51 -3.16
CA LYS A 232 3.90 -4.90 -2.81
C LYS A 232 4.54 -5.58 -1.61
N THR A 233 3.77 -5.79 -0.52
CA THR A 233 4.28 -6.45 0.70
C THR A 233 4.64 -7.91 0.50
N LEU A 234 3.83 -8.66 -0.27
CA LEU A 234 4.07 -10.05 -0.63
C LEU A 234 5.35 -10.20 -1.46
N HIS A 235 5.47 -9.43 -2.54
CA HIS A 235 6.62 -9.49 -3.46
C HIS A 235 7.90 -9.01 -2.79
N GLN A 236 7.80 -7.98 -1.94
CA GLN A 236 8.93 -7.52 -1.13
C GLN A 236 9.42 -8.62 -0.17
N SER A 237 8.51 -9.37 0.45
CA SER A 237 8.88 -10.47 1.36
C SER A 237 9.53 -11.64 0.61
N ALA A 238 9.01 -12.00 -0.56
CA ALA A 238 9.62 -13.01 -1.42
C ALA A 238 11.02 -12.60 -1.87
N ARG A 239 11.16 -11.36 -2.37
CA ARG A 239 12.47 -10.77 -2.75
C ARG A 239 13.45 -10.76 -1.59
N TYR A 240 13.01 -10.38 -0.38
CA TYR A 240 13.86 -10.39 0.81
C TYR A 240 14.34 -11.79 1.21
N THR A 241 13.49 -12.80 1.01
CA THR A 241 13.87 -14.20 1.27
C THR A 241 14.93 -14.65 0.28
N ALA A 242 14.69 -14.47 -1.02
CA ALA A 242 15.64 -14.81 -2.07
C ALA A 242 16.97 -14.04 -1.94
N GLU A 243 16.88 -12.74 -1.65
CA GLU A 243 18.05 -11.88 -1.42
C GLU A 243 18.87 -12.35 -0.21
N THR A 244 18.22 -12.75 0.89
CA THR A 244 18.91 -13.25 2.08
C THR A 244 19.62 -14.57 1.79
N MET A 245 18.99 -15.47 1.02
CA MET A 245 19.62 -16.73 0.61
C MET A 245 20.82 -16.49 -0.31
N GLN A 246 20.67 -15.63 -1.32
CA GLN A 246 21.75 -15.28 -2.25
C GLN A 246 22.93 -14.63 -1.53
N ILE A 247 22.67 -13.64 -0.66
CA ILE A 247 23.72 -12.99 0.14
C ILE A 247 24.37 -14.02 1.08
N GLY A 248 23.59 -14.87 1.74
CA GLY A 248 24.10 -15.88 2.66
C GLY A 248 25.08 -16.85 1.98
N GLY A 249 24.77 -17.32 0.76
CA GLY A 249 25.67 -18.16 -0.02
C GLY A 249 26.98 -17.45 -0.38
N VAL A 250 26.88 -16.20 -0.84
CA VAL A 250 28.04 -15.39 -1.22
C VAL A 250 28.92 -15.05 -0.02
N VAL A 251 28.31 -14.76 1.13
CA VAL A 251 29.02 -14.50 2.39
C VAL A 251 29.81 -15.73 2.82
N ALA A 252 29.20 -16.92 2.79
CA ALA A 252 29.88 -18.16 3.17
C ALA A 252 31.09 -18.47 2.26
N GLU A 253 30.94 -18.27 0.95
CA GLU A 253 32.02 -18.50 -0.02
C GLU A 253 33.15 -17.47 0.10
N LEU A 254 32.82 -16.18 0.25
CA LEU A 254 33.81 -15.12 0.45
C LEU A 254 34.56 -15.25 1.78
N ASP A 255 33.89 -15.69 2.84
CA ASP A 255 34.52 -15.91 4.14
C ASP A 255 35.47 -17.11 4.11
N ARG A 256 35.05 -18.23 3.47
CA ARG A 256 35.92 -19.38 3.22
C ARG A 256 37.16 -19.00 2.40
N PHE A 257 36.97 -18.21 1.35
CA PHE A 257 38.08 -17.70 0.54
C PHE A 257 39.01 -16.81 1.36
N ALA A 258 38.48 -15.86 2.13
CA ALA A 258 39.26 -14.97 2.97
C ALA A 258 40.10 -15.73 4.00
N GLU A 259 39.55 -16.80 4.58
CA GLU A 259 40.25 -17.66 5.51
C GLU A 259 41.34 -18.49 4.82
N THR A 260 41.04 -19.09 3.67
CA THR A 260 42.01 -19.86 2.87
C THR A 260 43.17 -18.99 2.40
N LEU A 261 42.90 -17.76 1.95
CA LEU A 261 43.94 -16.81 1.56
C LEU A 261 44.78 -16.36 2.77
N ARG A 262 44.17 -16.22 3.94
CA ARG A 262 44.85 -15.82 5.19
C ARG A 262 45.82 -16.89 5.68
N THR A 263 45.43 -18.16 5.63
CA THR A 263 46.21 -19.29 6.14
C THR A 263 47.16 -19.87 5.09
N GLY A 264 46.68 -20.07 3.87
CA GLY A 264 47.40 -20.80 2.81
C GLY A 264 48.46 -20.00 2.07
N TRP A 265 48.33 -18.67 1.95
CA TRP A 265 49.24 -17.88 1.10
C TRP A 265 50.71 -17.92 1.52
N LYS A 266 50.99 -17.91 2.83
CA LYS A 266 52.38 -17.83 3.34
C LYS A 266 53.20 -19.07 3.02
N GLU A 267 52.55 -20.24 3.03
CA GLU A 267 53.18 -21.55 2.88
C GLU A 267 53.01 -22.13 1.47
N ALA A 268 52.24 -21.45 0.61
CA ALA A 268 51.95 -21.90 -0.74
C ALA A 268 53.18 -21.78 -1.68
N PRO A 269 53.53 -22.86 -2.40
CA PRO A 269 54.44 -22.81 -3.54
C PRO A 269 53.84 -21.99 -4.70
N GLU A 270 54.68 -21.68 -5.69
CA GLU A 270 54.41 -20.63 -6.71
C GLU A 270 53.22 -20.97 -7.63
N ASP A 271 53.05 -22.23 -7.98
CA ASP A 271 51.89 -22.80 -8.67
C ASP A 271 50.57 -22.61 -7.90
N LEU A 272 50.59 -22.81 -6.57
CA LEU A 272 49.43 -22.56 -5.71
C LEU A 272 49.13 -21.05 -5.54
N ARG A 273 50.13 -20.17 -5.68
CA ARG A 273 49.94 -18.71 -5.62
C ARG A 273 49.22 -18.18 -6.86
N ASP A 274 49.44 -18.76 -8.02
CA ASP A 274 48.67 -18.43 -9.24
C ASP A 274 47.20 -18.82 -9.09
N ILE A 275 46.92 -19.98 -8.50
CA ILE A 275 45.54 -20.39 -8.16
C ILE A 275 44.88 -19.36 -7.22
N PHE A 276 45.59 -18.89 -6.19
CA PHE A 276 45.06 -17.85 -5.31
C PHE A 276 44.79 -16.52 -6.04
N ARG A 277 45.63 -16.13 -7.01
CA ARG A 277 45.42 -14.92 -7.83
C ARG A 277 44.14 -15.05 -8.67
N ASP A 278 43.92 -16.20 -9.29
CA ASP A 278 42.74 -16.46 -10.11
C ASP A 278 41.47 -16.57 -9.27
N ASP A 279 41.55 -17.28 -8.14
CA ASP A 279 40.45 -17.37 -7.19
C ASP A 279 40.06 -15.99 -6.64
N THR A 280 41.02 -15.11 -6.37
CA THR A 280 40.72 -13.74 -5.93
C THR A 280 39.85 -13.00 -6.93
N LYS A 281 40.20 -13.07 -8.23
CA LYS A 281 39.41 -12.43 -9.30
C LYS A 281 38.04 -13.08 -9.42
N ARG A 282 37.97 -14.41 -9.36
CA ARG A 282 36.73 -15.19 -9.42
C ARG A 282 35.77 -14.86 -8.29
N TYR A 283 36.23 -14.88 -7.04
CA TYR A 283 35.43 -14.59 -5.85
C TYR A 283 35.01 -13.11 -5.79
N ALA A 284 35.89 -12.18 -6.17
CA ALA A 284 35.51 -10.78 -6.31
C ALA A 284 34.42 -10.58 -7.37
N GLN A 285 34.54 -11.25 -8.53
CA GLN A 285 33.53 -11.22 -9.58
C GLN A 285 32.18 -11.81 -9.13
N MET A 286 32.19 -12.98 -8.51
CA MET A 286 30.99 -13.62 -7.96
C MET A 286 30.30 -12.71 -6.93
N GLY A 287 31.08 -12.08 -6.05
CA GLY A 287 30.57 -11.09 -5.09
C GLY A 287 29.93 -9.89 -5.79
N ARG A 288 30.58 -9.33 -6.83
CA ARG A 288 30.04 -8.21 -7.64
C ARG A 288 28.72 -8.57 -8.31
N GLU A 289 28.63 -9.77 -8.87
CA GLU A 289 27.41 -10.25 -9.53
C GLU A 289 26.24 -10.39 -8.57
N ALA A 290 26.49 -10.87 -7.34
CA ALA A 290 25.45 -11.01 -6.32
C ALA A 290 24.83 -9.69 -5.84
N VAL A 291 25.54 -8.58 -6.01
CA VAL A 291 25.08 -7.23 -5.65
C VAL A 291 24.78 -6.35 -6.88
N LYS A 292 24.89 -6.89 -8.09
CA LYS A 292 24.69 -6.16 -9.34
C LYS A 292 23.25 -5.63 -9.44
N GLY A 293 23.11 -4.43 -10.02
CA GLY A 293 21.79 -3.82 -10.30
C GLY A 293 20.99 -3.38 -9.07
N CYS A 294 21.60 -3.31 -7.88
CA CYS A 294 20.89 -2.91 -6.67
C CYS A 294 21.16 -1.45 -6.32
N SER A 295 20.10 -0.67 -6.03
CA SER A 295 20.18 0.70 -5.53
C SER A 295 20.35 0.81 -4.01
N GLN A 296 20.39 -0.31 -3.31
CA GLN A 296 20.47 -0.31 -1.85
C GLN A 296 21.89 0.00 -1.37
N GLU A 297 22.02 0.99 -0.48
CA GLU A 297 23.30 1.55 0.01
C GLU A 297 24.34 0.52 0.46
N TYR A 298 23.96 -0.48 1.26
CA TYR A 298 24.90 -1.51 1.72
C TYR A 298 25.39 -2.40 0.58
N LYS A 299 24.53 -2.70 -0.41
CA LYS A 299 24.91 -3.47 -1.60
C LYS A 299 25.78 -2.65 -2.55
N VAL A 300 25.48 -1.36 -2.74
CA VAL A 300 26.32 -0.44 -3.52
C VAL A 300 27.70 -0.34 -2.89
N ASN A 301 27.78 -0.06 -1.58
CA ASN A 301 29.05 -0.01 -0.86
C ASN A 301 29.83 -1.33 -0.92
N ALA A 302 29.15 -2.48 -0.78
CA ALA A 302 29.78 -3.79 -0.93
C ALA A 302 30.34 -3.98 -2.35
N ARG A 303 29.56 -3.61 -3.38
CA ARG A 303 29.96 -3.67 -4.78
C ARG A 303 31.20 -2.83 -5.05
N ASP A 304 31.24 -1.60 -4.54
CA ASP A 304 32.33 -0.67 -4.79
C ASP A 304 33.62 -1.18 -4.15
N ILE A 305 33.53 -1.73 -2.92
CA ILE A 305 34.67 -2.41 -2.26
C ILE A 305 35.14 -3.62 -3.09
N LEU A 306 34.23 -4.49 -3.53
CA LEU A 306 34.56 -5.68 -4.33
C LEU A 306 35.12 -5.30 -5.71
N THR A 307 34.69 -4.18 -6.28
CA THR A 307 35.20 -3.65 -7.54
C THR A 307 36.61 -3.11 -7.39
N SER A 308 36.99 -2.60 -6.22
CA SER A 308 38.38 -2.20 -5.93
C SER A 308 39.37 -3.37 -5.84
N ILE A 309 38.89 -4.62 -5.86
CA ILE A 309 39.73 -5.82 -5.84
C ILE A 309 40.03 -6.24 -7.29
N HIS A 310 41.20 -5.82 -7.79
CA HIS A 310 41.70 -6.16 -9.13
C HIS A 310 42.62 -7.40 -9.12
N GLY A 311 43.06 -7.80 -7.92
CA GLY A 311 43.95 -8.93 -7.66
C GLY A 311 44.41 -8.95 -6.20
N ILE A 312 45.46 -9.72 -5.93
CA ILE A 312 46.14 -9.77 -4.61
C ILE A 312 47.19 -8.66 -4.48
N GLU A 313 47.59 -8.03 -5.58
CA GLU A 313 48.69 -7.07 -5.65
C GLU A 313 48.27 -5.65 -5.22
N ASP A 314 49.23 -4.90 -4.66
CA ASP A 314 49.10 -3.48 -4.34
C ASP A 314 49.40 -2.59 -5.57
N ASP A 315 49.28 -1.27 -5.40
CA ASP A 315 49.49 -0.29 -6.48
C ASP A 315 50.94 -0.28 -7.01
N LEU A 316 51.87 -0.96 -6.32
CA LEU A 316 53.27 -1.14 -6.72
C LEU A 316 53.53 -2.54 -7.34
N GLY A 317 52.48 -3.35 -7.55
CA GLY A 317 52.56 -4.70 -8.11
C GLY A 317 53.03 -5.77 -7.12
N ARG A 318 53.10 -5.48 -5.82
CA ARG A 318 53.53 -6.45 -4.79
C ARG A 318 52.34 -7.16 -4.20
N ALA A 319 52.42 -8.49 -4.04
CA ALA A 319 51.34 -9.28 -3.46
C ALA A 319 51.06 -8.87 -1.99
N ASN A 320 49.83 -8.42 -1.72
CA ASN A 320 49.33 -8.02 -0.42
C ASN A 320 48.01 -8.73 -0.05
N PRO A 321 48.07 -10.05 0.22
CA PRO A 321 46.89 -10.85 0.55
C PRO A 321 46.16 -10.36 1.80
N ARG A 322 46.86 -9.75 2.76
CA ARG A 322 46.23 -9.20 3.97
C ARG A 322 45.29 -8.04 3.63
N ALA A 323 45.72 -7.12 2.76
CA ALA A 323 44.88 -6.02 2.32
C ALA A 323 43.64 -6.53 1.56
N THR A 324 43.82 -7.54 0.70
CA THR A 324 42.70 -8.17 -0.01
C THR A 324 41.72 -8.84 0.96
N VAL A 325 42.20 -9.61 1.95
CA VAL A 325 41.36 -10.19 3.00
C VAL A 325 40.59 -9.11 3.78
N LEU A 326 41.22 -7.98 4.10
CA LEU A 326 40.56 -6.86 4.78
C LEU A 326 39.45 -6.24 3.92
N LYS A 327 39.69 -6.04 2.61
CA LYS A 327 38.67 -5.55 1.67
C LYS A 327 37.49 -6.53 1.57
N VAL A 328 37.76 -7.83 1.46
CA VAL A 328 36.71 -8.87 1.44
C VAL A 328 35.91 -8.85 2.74
N LYS A 329 36.56 -8.82 3.91
CA LYS A 329 35.88 -8.72 5.21
C LYS A 329 35.05 -7.44 5.36
N ALA A 330 35.51 -6.32 4.81
CA ALA A 330 34.76 -5.08 4.78
C ALA A 330 33.49 -5.21 3.91
N ALA A 331 33.58 -5.83 2.74
CA ALA A 331 32.43 -6.13 1.88
C ALA A 331 31.43 -7.07 2.58
N LEU A 332 31.91 -8.14 3.22
CA LEU A 332 31.10 -9.07 4.02
C LEU A 332 30.28 -8.33 5.09
N LYS A 333 30.93 -7.44 5.87
CA LYS A 333 30.24 -6.65 6.89
C LYS A 333 29.10 -5.79 6.33
N ARG A 334 29.24 -5.25 5.11
CA ARG A 334 28.17 -4.49 4.44
C ARG A 334 27.01 -5.41 4.04
N LEU A 335 27.32 -6.58 3.48
CA LEU A 335 26.32 -7.59 3.13
C LEU A 335 25.55 -8.10 4.37
N ASP A 336 26.24 -8.36 5.48
CA ASP A 336 25.61 -8.72 6.76
C ASP A 336 24.72 -7.61 7.30
N SER A 337 25.15 -6.35 7.16
CA SER A 337 24.34 -5.19 7.53
C SER A 337 23.03 -5.12 6.72
N ARG A 338 23.08 -5.50 5.43
CA ARG A 338 21.89 -5.63 4.58
C ARG A 338 20.95 -6.73 5.08
N VAL A 339 21.47 -7.91 5.43
CA VAL A 339 20.67 -8.99 6.02
C VAL A 339 20.04 -8.54 7.34
N GLY A 340 20.79 -7.82 8.18
CA GLY A 340 20.27 -7.22 9.41
C GLY A 340 19.15 -6.19 9.18
N ASP A 341 19.26 -5.36 8.13
CA ASP A 341 18.19 -4.44 7.72
C ASP A 341 16.92 -5.19 7.25
N ILE A 342 17.08 -6.24 6.43
CA ILE A 342 15.97 -7.09 5.99
C ILE A 342 15.27 -7.75 7.19
N ARG A 343 16.03 -8.31 8.14
CA ARG A 343 15.48 -8.92 9.36
C ARG A 343 14.68 -7.92 10.20
N ARG A 344 15.10 -6.64 10.24
CA ARG A 344 14.34 -5.58 10.95
C ARG A 344 13.05 -5.19 10.22
N LYS A 345 13.03 -5.19 8.89
CA LYS A 345 11.85 -4.84 8.08
C LYS A 345 10.83 -5.97 7.97
N SER A 346 11.27 -7.23 8.03
CA SER A 346 10.43 -8.42 7.78
C SER A 346 9.22 -8.55 8.72
N PRO A 347 9.32 -8.33 10.05
CA PRO A 347 8.15 -8.39 10.94
C PRO A 347 7.08 -7.36 10.57
N SER A 348 7.48 -6.14 10.23
CA SER A 348 6.56 -5.10 9.79
C SER A 348 5.83 -5.47 8.50
N ASN A 349 6.53 -6.03 7.51
CA ASN A 349 5.89 -6.51 6.29
C ASN A 349 4.90 -7.66 6.57
N SER A 350 5.22 -8.57 7.49
CA SER A 350 4.31 -9.65 7.87
C SER A 350 3.05 -9.15 8.58
N ILE A 351 3.16 -8.14 9.45
CA ILE A 351 2.01 -7.52 10.11
C ILE A 351 1.12 -6.83 9.08
N ASP A 352 1.70 -6.05 8.16
CA ASP A 352 0.97 -5.39 7.08
C ASP A 352 0.22 -6.41 6.22
N ARG A 353 0.91 -7.47 5.80
CA ARG A 353 0.31 -8.52 4.97
C ARG A 353 -0.91 -9.13 5.64
N ARG A 354 -0.80 -9.52 6.91
CA ARG A 354 -1.92 -10.11 7.67
C ARG A 354 -3.09 -9.15 7.79
N LEU A 355 -2.82 -7.87 8.03
CA LEU A 355 -3.85 -6.84 8.12
C LEU A 355 -4.56 -6.63 6.78
N LEU A 356 -3.81 -6.60 5.68
CA LEU A 356 -4.36 -6.48 4.32
C LEU A 356 -5.21 -7.70 3.96
N GLU A 357 -4.74 -8.91 4.27
CA GLU A 357 -5.46 -10.17 4.02
C GLU A 357 -6.78 -10.27 4.78
N ASP A 358 -6.80 -9.93 6.07
CA ASP A 358 -8.05 -9.88 6.86
C ASP A 358 -9.07 -8.95 6.21
N ARG A 359 -8.60 -7.83 5.66
CA ARG A 359 -9.48 -6.79 5.13
C ARG A 359 -9.96 -7.09 3.72
N MET A 360 -9.11 -7.69 2.89
CA MET A 360 -9.51 -8.29 1.62
C MET A 360 -10.57 -9.36 1.85
N GLY A 361 -10.28 -10.35 2.71
CA GLY A 361 -11.17 -11.47 2.98
C GLY A 361 -12.54 -11.05 3.52
N ARG A 362 -12.61 -10.06 4.42
CA ARG A 362 -13.89 -9.50 4.90
C ARG A 362 -14.69 -8.85 3.77
N ALA A 363 -14.06 -8.02 2.94
CA ALA A 363 -14.75 -7.34 1.85
C ALA A 363 -15.24 -8.34 0.78
N GLU A 364 -14.41 -9.32 0.43
CA GLU A 364 -14.77 -10.39 -0.49
C GLU A 364 -15.93 -11.24 0.04
N ALA A 365 -15.88 -11.65 1.31
CA ALA A 365 -16.92 -12.45 1.94
C ALA A 365 -18.27 -11.71 1.97
N LEU A 366 -18.27 -10.41 2.28
CA LEU A 366 -19.48 -9.58 2.25
C LEU A 366 -20.08 -9.51 0.85
N MET A 367 -19.28 -9.17 -0.16
CA MET A 367 -19.76 -9.05 -1.55
C MET A 367 -20.23 -10.38 -2.11
N LYS A 368 -19.52 -11.47 -1.83
CA LYS A 368 -19.92 -12.83 -2.21
C LYS A 368 -21.21 -13.26 -1.50
N GLY A 369 -21.31 -12.99 -0.20
CA GLY A 369 -22.50 -13.30 0.60
C GLY A 369 -23.73 -12.55 0.09
N PHE A 370 -23.59 -11.26 -0.24
CA PHE A 370 -24.64 -10.47 -0.89
C PHE A 370 -25.09 -11.10 -2.22
N ARG A 371 -24.15 -11.47 -3.10
CA ARG A 371 -24.48 -12.13 -4.37
C ARG A 371 -25.30 -13.40 -4.17
N VAL A 372 -24.84 -14.30 -3.28
CA VAL A 372 -25.51 -15.58 -3.02
C VAL A 372 -26.93 -15.36 -2.51
N ARG A 373 -27.12 -14.45 -1.54
CA ARG A 373 -28.47 -14.12 -1.04
C ARG A 373 -29.38 -13.57 -2.13
N LEU A 374 -28.86 -12.66 -2.96
CA LEU A 374 -29.63 -12.09 -4.06
C LEU A 374 -30.05 -13.17 -5.06
N GLU A 375 -29.14 -14.07 -5.41
CA GLU A 375 -29.42 -15.19 -6.34
C GLU A 375 -30.44 -16.18 -5.79
N GLU A 376 -30.35 -16.53 -4.51
CA GLU A 376 -31.27 -17.46 -3.84
C GLU A 376 -32.67 -16.86 -3.63
N ARG A 377 -32.76 -15.55 -3.40
CA ARG A 377 -34.00 -14.89 -2.94
C ARG A 377 -34.68 -14.00 -3.97
N ALA A 378 -34.07 -13.77 -5.14
CA ALA A 378 -34.65 -12.97 -6.21
C ALA A 378 -36.07 -13.41 -6.62
N GLY A 379 -36.40 -14.69 -6.46
CA GLY A 379 -37.74 -15.24 -6.71
C GLY A 379 -38.87 -14.53 -5.95
N VAL A 380 -38.58 -13.78 -4.89
CA VAL A 380 -39.55 -12.93 -4.19
C VAL A 380 -40.23 -11.93 -5.14
N LEU A 381 -39.52 -11.41 -6.14
CA LEU A 381 -40.10 -10.48 -7.14
C LEU A 381 -40.96 -11.20 -8.20
N LEU A 382 -40.97 -12.53 -8.22
CA LEU A 382 -41.89 -13.33 -9.04
C LEU A 382 -43.16 -13.73 -8.27
N ASN A 383 -43.16 -13.57 -6.95
CA ASN A 383 -44.27 -14.00 -6.11
C ASN A 383 -45.47 -13.04 -6.26
N PRO A 384 -46.65 -13.53 -6.66
CA PRO A 384 -47.86 -12.70 -6.74
C PRO A 384 -48.22 -12.00 -5.42
N ARG A 385 -47.88 -12.60 -4.27
CA ARG A 385 -48.08 -11.99 -2.95
C ARG A 385 -47.21 -10.74 -2.75
N THR A 386 -46.06 -10.65 -3.40
CA THR A 386 -45.23 -9.44 -3.37
C THR A 386 -45.92 -8.30 -4.11
N ALA A 387 -46.53 -8.58 -5.27
CA ALA A 387 -47.34 -7.61 -5.99
C ALA A 387 -48.53 -7.12 -5.15
N GLN A 388 -49.26 -8.04 -4.51
CA GLN A 388 -50.37 -7.71 -3.61
C GLN A 388 -49.93 -6.84 -2.42
N ARG A 389 -48.79 -7.17 -1.78
CA ARG A 389 -48.25 -6.35 -0.68
C ARG A 389 -47.91 -4.92 -1.12
N LEU A 390 -47.49 -4.74 -2.36
CA LEU A 390 -47.13 -3.44 -2.95
C LEU A 390 -48.33 -2.67 -3.50
N GLU A 391 -49.57 -3.17 -3.39
CA GLU A 391 -50.78 -2.42 -3.79
C GLU A 391 -50.96 -1.12 -2.99
N ASN A 392 -50.52 -1.10 -1.73
CA ASN A 392 -50.45 0.09 -0.88
C ASN A 392 -49.10 0.08 -0.13
N PRO A 393 -48.01 0.52 -0.79
CA PRO A 393 -46.67 0.41 -0.21
C PRO A 393 -46.53 1.37 0.96
N THR A 394 -46.11 0.83 2.10
CA THR A 394 -45.57 1.62 3.22
C THR A 394 -44.06 1.40 3.27
N ASP A 395 -43.32 2.30 3.92
CA ASP A 395 -41.87 2.12 4.15
C ASP A 395 -41.56 0.74 4.75
N SER A 396 -42.42 0.27 5.66
CA SER A 396 -42.29 -1.05 6.28
C SER A 396 -42.45 -2.19 5.26
N THR A 397 -43.37 -2.05 4.31
CA THR A 397 -43.61 -3.03 3.25
C THR A 397 -42.42 -3.10 2.31
N VAL A 398 -41.93 -1.96 1.83
CA VAL A 398 -40.79 -1.87 0.92
C VAL A 398 -39.55 -2.45 1.59
N ARG A 399 -39.27 -2.04 2.83
CA ARG A 399 -38.17 -2.60 3.64
C ARG A 399 -38.30 -4.11 3.79
N ASN A 400 -39.49 -4.63 4.08
CA ASN A 400 -39.71 -6.07 4.20
C ASN A 400 -39.43 -6.81 2.90
N VAL A 401 -39.81 -6.27 1.74
CA VAL A 401 -39.48 -6.88 0.43
C VAL A 401 -37.98 -6.90 0.21
N MET A 402 -37.27 -5.80 0.48
CA MET A 402 -35.80 -5.73 0.37
C MET A 402 -35.08 -6.71 1.30
N LEU A 403 -35.53 -6.82 2.56
CA LEU A 403 -35.00 -7.79 3.52
C LEU A 403 -35.26 -9.24 3.08
N THR A 404 -36.44 -9.50 2.50
CA THR A 404 -36.78 -10.82 1.95
C THR A 404 -35.93 -11.14 0.72
N LEU A 405 -35.53 -10.14 -0.07
CA LEU A 405 -34.53 -10.27 -1.14
C LEU A 405 -33.10 -10.49 -0.61
N GLY A 406 -32.88 -10.39 0.71
CA GLY A 406 -31.57 -10.53 1.33
C GLY A 406 -30.70 -9.28 1.22
N ILE A 407 -31.32 -8.12 0.97
CA ILE A 407 -30.68 -6.81 0.90
C ILE A 407 -30.87 -6.10 2.24
N HIS A 408 -29.76 -5.75 2.88
CA HIS A 408 -29.71 -4.96 4.11
C HIS A 408 -29.03 -3.61 3.81
N PRO A 409 -29.79 -2.57 3.40
CA PRO A 409 -29.23 -1.31 2.88
C PRO A 409 -28.27 -0.61 3.85
N GLU A 410 -28.55 -0.68 5.14
CA GLU A 410 -27.75 -0.07 6.20
C GLU A 410 -26.51 -0.89 6.58
N GLN A 411 -26.42 -2.17 6.19
CA GLN A 411 -25.41 -3.10 6.70
C GLN A 411 -24.47 -3.65 5.62
N ASP A 412 -24.99 -3.98 4.43
CA ASP A 412 -24.28 -4.84 3.48
C ASP A 412 -22.99 -4.23 2.91
N PHE A 413 -22.78 -2.92 3.05
CA PHE A 413 -21.66 -2.22 2.42
C PHE A 413 -20.94 -1.19 3.28
N THR A 414 -21.36 -0.97 4.54
CA THR A 414 -20.75 0.04 5.44
C THR A 414 -19.32 -0.30 5.84
N LEU A 415 -18.96 -1.58 5.78
CA LEU A 415 -17.63 -2.10 6.09
C LEU A 415 -16.71 -2.15 4.86
N VAL A 416 -17.25 -2.01 3.64
CA VAL A 416 -16.50 -2.10 2.39
C VAL A 416 -15.94 -0.73 2.01
N ARG A 417 -14.76 -0.41 2.55
CA ARG A 417 -14.16 0.92 2.43
C ARG A 417 -12.98 1.03 1.47
N MET A 418 -12.42 -0.07 0.97
CA MET A 418 -11.23 -0.05 0.12
C MET A 418 -11.49 -0.54 -1.30
N ARG A 419 -10.73 0.01 -2.25
CA ARG A 419 -10.72 -0.41 -3.65
C ARG A 419 -10.08 -1.80 -3.82
N PRO A 420 -10.59 -2.62 -4.76
CA PRO A 420 -11.65 -2.29 -5.71
C PRO A 420 -13.07 -2.55 -5.18
N SER A 421 -13.25 -3.32 -4.11
CA SER A 421 -14.57 -3.71 -3.60
C SER A 421 -15.48 -2.52 -3.27
N ARG A 422 -14.91 -1.40 -2.78
CA ARG A 422 -15.66 -0.16 -2.51
C ARG A 422 -16.41 0.36 -3.74
N THR A 423 -15.77 0.33 -4.91
CA THR A 423 -16.32 0.83 -6.17
C THR A 423 -17.59 0.06 -6.53
N PHE A 424 -17.51 -1.26 -6.50
CA PHE A 424 -18.67 -2.12 -6.75
C PHE A 424 -19.73 -1.97 -5.66
N ALA A 425 -19.34 -1.86 -4.39
CA ALA A 425 -20.27 -1.66 -3.29
C ALA A 425 -20.99 -0.29 -3.34
N LYS A 426 -20.36 0.73 -3.93
CA LYS A 426 -21.00 2.03 -4.22
C LYS A 426 -22.02 1.88 -5.34
N ALA A 427 -21.63 1.30 -6.47
CA ALA A 427 -22.53 1.04 -7.61
C ALA A 427 -23.76 0.21 -7.20
N ILE A 428 -23.57 -0.84 -6.40
CA ILE A 428 -24.69 -1.66 -5.89
C ILE A 428 -25.59 -0.84 -4.96
N ARG A 429 -25.04 0.04 -4.11
CA ARG A 429 -25.85 0.90 -3.24
C ARG A 429 -26.76 1.85 -4.01
N GLU A 430 -26.29 2.36 -5.14
CA GLU A 430 -27.10 3.19 -6.02
C GLU A 430 -28.27 2.37 -6.60
N GLU A 431 -28.01 1.15 -7.09
CA GLU A 431 -29.06 0.23 -7.54
C GLU A 431 -30.02 -0.22 -6.42
N VAL A 432 -29.56 -0.26 -5.17
CA VAL A 432 -30.44 -0.50 -4.00
C VAL A 432 -31.39 0.68 -3.77
N GLY A 433 -30.92 1.91 -4.00
CA GLY A 433 -31.76 3.12 -3.97
C GLY A 433 -32.81 3.11 -5.09
N GLU A 434 -32.39 2.80 -6.32
CA GLU A 434 -33.29 2.66 -7.47
C GLU A 434 -34.32 1.53 -7.26
N LEU A 435 -33.91 0.39 -6.69
CA LEU A 435 -34.82 -0.68 -6.31
C LEU A 435 -35.86 -0.18 -5.29
N GLN A 436 -35.44 0.57 -4.28
CA GLN A 436 -36.36 1.12 -3.28
C GLN A 436 -37.41 2.02 -3.95
N SER A 437 -36.98 2.96 -4.80
CA SER A 437 -37.88 3.83 -5.54
C SER A 437 -38.81 3.06 -6.49
N ALA A 438 -38.32 2.01 -7.15
CA ALA A 438 -39.16 1.16 -7.99
C ALA A 438 -40.26 0.43 -7.19
N LEU A 439 -39.92 -0.07 -6.00
CA LEU A 439 -40.87 -0.73 -5.11
C LEU A 439 -41.92 0.25 -4.56
N GLU A 440 -41.51 1.47 -4.19
CA GLU A 440 -42.41 2.55 -3.77
C GLU A 440 -43.40 2.94 -4.88
N ASN A 441 -42.90 3.00 -6.12
CA ASN A 441 -43.68 3.33 -7.32
C ASN A 441 -44.46 2.16 -7.92
N ARG A 442 -44.40 0.97 -7.30
CA ARG A 442 -45.09 -0.25 -7.77
C ARG A 442 -44.61 -0.76 -9.14
N ASP A 443 -43.41 -0.38 -9.54
CA ASP A 443 -42.78 -0.78 -10.79
C ASP A 443 -42.00 -2.09 -10.60
N LEU A 444 -42.72 -3.21 -10.64
CA LEU A 444 -42.12 -4.54 -10.58
C LEU A 444 -41.11 -4.82 -11.72
N PRO A 445 -41.38 -4.43 -12.98
CA PRO A 445 -40.38 -4.51 -14.04
C PRO A 445 -39.06 -3.80 -13.70
N ALA A 446 -39.12 -2.55 -13.21
CA ALA A 446 -37.92 -1.81 -12.79
C ALA A 446 -37.23 -2.47 -11.59
N ALA A 447 -37.98 -2.96 -10.60
CA ALA A 447 -37.42 -3.67 -9.45
C ALA A 447 -36.65 -4.94 -9.85
N LYS A 448 -37.20 -5.73 -10.79
CA LYS A 448 -36.49 -6.89 -11.36
C LYS A 448 -35.24 -6.47 -12.12
N GLN A 449 -35.30 -5.34 -12.83
CA GLN A 449 -34.18 -4.80 -13.58
C GLN A 449 -33.02 -4.38 -12.65
N CYS A 450 -33.29 -3.66 -11.55
CA CYS A 450 -32.28 -3.30 -10.55
C CYS A 450 -31.62 -4.54 -9.93
N ALA A 451 -32.41 -5.56 -9.56
CA ALA A 451 -31.87 -6.82 -9.04
C ALA A 451 -30.94 -7.52 -10.06
N ARG A 452 -31.27 -7.44 -11.36
CA ARG A 452 -30.40 -7.94 -12.43
C ARG A 452 -29.13 -7.11 -12.57
N HIS A 453 -29.19 -5.78 -12.48
CA HIS A 453 -28.01 -4.90 -12.51
C HIS A 453 -27.07 -5.19 -11.33
N MET A 454 -27.62 -5.37 -10.12
CA MET A 454 -26.85 -5.81 -8.95
C MET A 454 -26.17 -7.17 -9.17
N GLN A 455 -26.84 -8.13 -9.83
CA GLN A 455 -26.20 -9.40 -10.19
C GLN A 455 -25.02 -9.19 -11.15
N ILE A 456 -25.17 -8.32 -12.16
CA ILE A 456 -24.08 -8.00 -13.10
C ILE A 456 -22.88 -7.40 -12.35
N LEU A 457 -23.12 -6.42 -11.46
CA LEU A 457 -22.09 -5.77 -10.66
C LEU A 457 -21.34 -6.74 -9.74
N THR A 458 -22.05 -7.65 -9.06
CA THR A 458 -21.42 -8.66 -8.19
C THR A 458 -20.64 -9.72 -8.96
N LYS A 459 -21.07 -10.07 -10.18
CA LYS A 459 -20.30 -10.96 -11.08
C LYS A 459 -19.02 -10.29 -11.58
N LEU A 460 -19.08 -9.00 -11.93
CA LEU A 460 -17.90 -8.22 -12.32
C LEU A 460 -16.94 -8.02 -11.15
N HIS A 461 -17.45 -7.79 -9.94
CA HIS A 461 -16.63 -7.74 -8.72
C HIS A 461 -15.84 -9.05 -8.55
N ALA A 462 -16.52 -10.20 -8.64
CA ALA A 462 -15.86 -11.50 -8.56
C ALA A 462 -14.79 -11.69 -9.65
N ALA A 463 -15.03 -11.18 -10.86
CA ALA A 463 -14.03 -11.18 -11.93
C ALA A 463 -12.82 -10.29 -11.61
N ALA A 464 -13.05 -9.07 -11.12
CA ALA A 464 -12.00 -8.14 -10.72
C ALA A 464 -11.12 -8.75 -9.60
N ILE A 465 -11.74 -9.29 -8.54
CA ILE A 465 -11.00 -9.92 -7.44
C ILE A 465 -10.20 -11.14 -7.91
N GLY A 466 -10.80 -11.98 -8.77
CA GLY A 466 -10.11 -13.13 -9.32
C GLY A 466 -8.85 -12.77 -10.11
N ILE A 467 -8.89 -11.69 -10.90
CA ILE A 467 -7.72 -11.15 -11.60
C ILE A 467 -6.70 -10.57 -10.62
N GLU A 468 -7.13 -9.86 -9.57
CA GLU A 468 -6.23 -9.32 -8.55
C GLU A 468 -5.47 -10.41 -7.79
N HIS A 469 -6.11 -11.55 -7.49
CA HIS A 469 -5.41 -12.74 -6.97
C HIS A 469 -4.42 -13.32 -7.98
N LEU A 470 -4.78 -13.39 -9.27
CA LEU A 470 -3.86 -13.88 -10.29
C LEU A 470 -2.61 -12.99 -10.41
N LYS A 471 -2.77 -11.67 -10.31
CA LYS A 471 -1.66 -10.69 -10.24
C LYS A 471 -0.75 -10.91 -9.02
N GLN A 472 -1.27 -11.44 -7.91
CA GLN A 472 -0.43 -11.78 -6.74
C GLN A 472 0.54 -12.92 -7.06
N HIS A 473 0.08 -13.95 -7.77
CA HIS A 473 0.87 -15.13 -8.14
C HIS A 473 1.88 -14.88 -9.28
N ALA A 474 1.59 -13.93 -10.18
CA ALA A 474 2.38 -13.70 -11.41
C ALA A 474 3.81 -13.18 -11.19
N ARG A 475 4.07 -12.50 -10.07
CA ARG A 475 5.35 -11.79 -9.82
C ARG A 475 6.24 -12.47 -8.77
N THR A 476 5.77 -13.55 -8.12
CA THR A 476 6.54 -14.26 -7.08
C THR A 476 7.37 -15.43 -7.60
N SER A 477 7.08 -15.94 -8.80
CA SER A 477 7.76 -17.10 -9.39
C SER A 477 8.39 -16.72 -10.73
N ASP A 478 9.48 -17.41 -11.09
CA ASP A 478 10.02 -17.41 -12.46
C ASP A 478 9.13 -18.20 -13.43
N GLU A 479 8.18 -18.95 -12.90
CA GLU A 479 7.18 -19.70 -13.65
C GLU A 479 5.83 -18.97 -13.71
N VAL A 480 5.14 -19.11 -14.84
CA VAL A 480 3.79 -18.55 -15.04
C VAL A 480 2.78 -19.42 -14.26
N PRO A 481 1.86 -18.85 -13.47
CA PRO A 481 1.02 -19.61 -12.55
C PRO A 481 -0.15 -20.33 -13.27
N LEU A 482 0.14 -21.44 -13.95
CA LEU A 482 -0.84 -22.24 -14.70
C LEU A 482 -2.01 -22.71 -13.83
N GLU A 483 -1.72 -23.28 -12.65
CA GLU A 483 -2.76 -23.80 -11.76
C GLU A 483 -3.73 -22.69 -11.31
N ALA A 484 -3.18 -21.55 -10.88
CA ALA A 484 -3.98 -20.40 -10.47
C ALA A 484 -4.81 -19.84 -11.64
N THR A 485 -4.23 -19.77 -12.85
CA THR A 485 -4.94 -19.31 -14.05
C THR A 485 -6.09 -20.26 -14.41
N THR A 486 -5.86 -21.57 -14.33
CA THR A 486 -6.87 -22.60 -14.61
C THR A 486 -7.99 -22.59 -13.57
N LYS A 487 -7.64 -22.40 -12.29
CA LYS A 487 -8.62 -22.26 -11.20
C LYS A 487 -9.47 -21.00 -11.37
N LEU A 488 -8.85 -19.89 -11.79
CA LEU A 488 -9.56 -18.65 -12.11
C LEU A 488 -10.52 -18.86 -13.29
N ALA A 489 -10.04 -19.39 -14.41
CA ALA A 489 -10.84 -19.75 -15.58
C ALA A 489 -12.10 -20.53 -15.20
N ARG A 490 -11.94 -21.59 -14.40
CA ARG A 490 -13.05 -22.41 -13.89
C ARG A 490 -14.02 -21.59 -13.03
N SER A 491 -13.49 -20.78 -12.11
CA SER A 491 -14.30 -19.96 -11.20
C SER A 491 -15.10 -18.88 -11.95
N LEU A 492 -14.48 -18.21 -12.93
CA LEU A 492 -15.15 -17.20 -13.75
C LEU A 492 -16.19 -17.82 -14.68
N ASN A 493 -15.93 -19.00 -15.24
CA ASN A 493 -16.92 -19.76 -15.97
C ASN A 493 -18.13 -20.11 -15.08
N GLN A 494 -17.92 -20.57 -13.85
CA GLN A 494 -19.04 -20.81 -12.92
C GLN A 494 -19.83 -19.53 -12.63
N VAL A 495 -19.15 -18.39 -12.46
CA VAL A 495 -19.81 -17.09 -12.27
C VAL A 495 -20.61 -16.68 -13.51
N LEU A 496 -20.09 -16.89 -14.72
CA LEU A 496 -20.78 -16.58 -15.98
C LEU A 496 -21.98 -17.50 -16.22
N LEU A 497 -21.82 -18.79 -15.96
CA LEU A 497 -22.83 -19.84 -16.17
C LEU A 497 -23.94 -19.82 -15.10
N SER A 498 -23.71 -19.17 -13.95
CA SER A 498 -24.75 -19.03 -12.94
C SER A 498 -26.02 -18.38 -13.53
N PRO A 499 -27.22 -18.92 -13.22
CA PRO A 499 -28.46 -18.49 -13.83
C PRO A 499 -28.64 -16.97 -13.80
N ARG A 500 -29.11 -16.41 -14.92
CA ARG A 500 -29.48 -14.99 -14.99
C ARG A 500 -30.74 -14.78 -14.15
N LEU A 501 -30.70 -13.80 -13.25
CA LEU A 501 -31.92 -13.36 -12.60
C LEU A 501 -32.87 -12.77 -13.66
N PHE A 502 -34.11 -13.24 -13.65
CA PHE A 502 -35.18 -12.81 -14.55
C PHE A 502 -34.73 -12.87 -16.03
N PRO A 503 -34.64 -14.07 -16.63
CA PRO A 503 -34.22 -14.24 -18.02
C PRO A 503 -35.03 -13.40 -19.01
N GLU A 504 -36.29 -13.12 -18.67
CA GLU A 504 -37.23 -12.31 -19.45
C GLU A 504 -36.89 -10.81 -19.49
N VAL A 505 -36.17 -10.30 -18.48
CA VAL A 505 -35.82 -8.87 -18.39
C VAL A 505 -34.51 -8.61 -19.12
N THR A 506 -34.44 -7.69 -20.07
CA THR A 506 -33.16 -7.30 -20.67
C THR A 506 -32.40 -6.31 -19.78
N ALA A 507 -31.07 -6.45 -19.71
CA ALA A 507 -30.25 -5.44 -19.03
C ALA A 507 -30.42 -4.10 -19.75
N SER A 508 -30.44 -2.99 -19.01
CA SER A 508 -30.54 -1.67 -19.62
C SER A 508 -29.31 -1.40 -20.49
N SER A 509 -29.43 -0.51 -21.48
CA SER A 509 -28.35 -0.18 -22.43
C SER A 509 -27.03 0.18 -21.73
N ARG A 510 -27.10 0.81 -20.55
CA ARG A 510 -25.95 1.16 -19.70
C ARG A 510 -25.15 -0.06 -19.21
N TYR A 511 -25.80 -1.19 -18.93
CA TYR A 511 -25.16 -2.39 -18.37
C TYR A 511 -24.79 -3.46 -19.41
N VAL A 512 -25.30 -3.35 -20.64
CA VAL A 512 -24.94 -4.26 -21.75
C VAL A 512 -23.42 -4.28 -22.03
N PRO A 513 -22.71 -3.13 -22.12
CA PRO A 513 -21.26 -3.12 -22.31
C PRO A 513 -20.51 -3.88 -21.21
N LEU A 514 -20.94 -3.74 -19.96
CA LEU A 514 -20.34 -4.44 -18.83
C LEU A 514 -20.58 -5.95 -18.88
N GLN A 515 -21.78 -6.38 -19.28
CA GLN A 515 -22.10 -7.80 -19.45
C GLN A 515 -21.26 -8.43 -20.57
N ASN A 516 -21.09 -7.73 -21.69
CA ASN A 516 -20.23 -8.16 -22.79
C ASN A 516 -18.76 -8.23 -22.34
N LYS A 517 -18.30 -7.27 -21.53
CA LYS A 517 -16.96 -7.27 -20.95
C LYS A 517 -16.74 -8.49 -20.05
N LEU A 518 -17.70 -8.87 -19.21
CA LEU A 518 -17.60 -10.08 -18.39
C LEU A 518 -17.40 -11.33 -19.25
N GLY A 519 -18.22 -11.48 -20.31
CA GLY A 519 -18.08 -12.59 -21.26
C GLY A 519 -16.72 -12.60 -21.97
N GLY A 520 -16.27 -11.44 -22.45
CA GLY A 520 -14.94 -11.28 -23.05
C GLY A 520 -13.80 -11.57 -22.08
N THR A 521 -13.95 -11.23 -20.80
CA THR A 521 -12.97 -11.53 -19.75
C THR A 521 -12.83 -13.03 -19.54
N VAL A 522 -13.95 -13.75 -19.43
CA VAL A 522 -13.95 -15.22 -19.28
C VAL A 522 -13.25 -15.88 -20.46
N GLN A 523 -13.61 -15.51 -21.70
CA GLN A 523 -13.00 -16.04 -22.91
C GLN A 523 -11.49 -15.80 -22.96
N LYS A 524 -11.05 -14.58 -22.61
CA LYS A 524 -9.63 -14.21 -22.57
C LYS A 524 -8.86 -15.03 -21.53
N VAL A 525 -9.43 -15.22 -20.33
CA VAL A 525 -8.82 -16.03 -19.25
C VAL A 525 -8.75 -17.51 -19.64
N ASP A 526 -9.80 -18.06 -20.25
CA ASP A 526 -9.79 -19.44 -20.74
C ASP A 526 -8.76 -19.66 -21.84
N ALA A 527 -8.68 -18.74 -22.81
CA ALA A 527 -7.69 -18.80 -23.87
C ALA A 527 -6.26 -18.74 -23.31
N MET A 528 -6.03 -17.91 -22.28
CA MET A 528 -4.74 -17.85 -21.59
C MET A 528 -4.45 -19.15 -20.83
N ALA A 529 -5.42 -19.72 -20.11
CA ALA A 529 -5.24 -20.99 -19.40
C ALA A 529 -4.85 -22.13 -20.34
N ARG A 530 -5.50 -22.24 -21.51
CA ARG A 530 -5.16 -23.22 -22.54
C ARG A 530 -3.75 -23.01 -23.08
N ARG A 531 -3.39 -21.76 -23.43
CA ARG A 531 -2.03 -21.42 -23.88
C ARG A 531 -0.96 -21.79 -22.86
N LEU A 532 -1.21 -21.53 -21.57
CA LEU A 532 -0.29 -21.90 -20.50
C LEU A 532 -0.19 -23.41 -20.31
N GLN A 533 -1.28 -24.15 -20.54
CA GLN A 533 -1.28 -25.61 -20.50
C GLN A 533 -0.42 -26.17 -21.65
N ASP A 534 -0.54 -25.61 -22.85
CA ASP A 534 0.29 -25.99 -23.99
C ASP A 534 1.76 -25.65 -23.74
N TYR A 535 2.03 -24.45 -23.20
CA TYR A 535 3.36 -24.02 -22.76
C TYR A 535 3.97 -24.99 -21.74
N SER A 536 3.20 -25.47 -20.75
CA SER A 536 3.70 -26.37 -19.70
C SER A 536 4.09 -27.76 -20.22
N ARG A 537 3.64 -28.14 -21.41
CA ARG A 537 3.93 -29.43 -22.06
C ARG A 537 5.15 -29.36 -22.98
N GLN A 538 5.68 -28.17 -23.23
CA GLN A 538 6.81 -27.93 -24.12
C GLN A 538 8.08 -27.72 -23.30
N ASP A 539 9.20 -28.29 -23.77
CA ASP A 539 10.52 -27.97 -23.23
C ASP A 539 11.04 -26.70 -23.91
N LEU A 540 10.80 -25.56 -23.27
CA LEU A 540 11.01 -24.24 -23.85
C LEU A 540 12.37 -23.64 -23.46
N SER A 541 12.96 -22.90 -24.39
CA SER A 541 14.17 -22.12 -24.15
C SER A 541 13.93 -21.04 -23.07
N PRO A 542 14.96 -20.59 -22.33
CA PRO A 542 14.82 -19.50 -21.35
C PRO A 542 14.18 -18.22 -21.93
N ASP A 543 14.47 -17.89 -23.19
CA ASP A 543 13.96 -16.70 -23.87
C ASP A 543 12.45 -16.81 -24.16
N ASP A 544 11.98 -17.99 -24.56
CA ASP A 544 10.55 -18.25 -24.77
C ASP A 544 9.78 -18.18 -23.45
N LYS A 545 10.38 -18.66 -22.35
CA LYS A 545 9.80 -18.54 -21.00
C LYS A 545 9.66 -17.07 -20.59
N ALA A 546 10.69 -16.26 -20.85
CA ALA A 546 10.66 -14.82 -20.60
C ALA A 546 9.58 -14.10 -21.44
N SER A 547 9.49 -14.43 -22.74
CA SER A 547 8.48 -13.86 -23.64
C SER A 547 7.05 -14.21 -23.20
N MET A 548 6.81 -15.46 -22.80
CA MET A 548 5.49 -15.87 -22.29
C MET A 548 5.14 -15.12 -21.00
N ARG A 549 6.10 -14.93 -20.10
CA ARG A 549 5.89 -14.14 -18.88
C ARG A 549 5.53 -12.68 -19.19
N GLU A 550 6.22 -12.05 -20.13
CA GLU A 550 5.92 -10.69 -20.56
C GLU A 550 4.49 -10.59 -21.14
N ARG A 551 4.11 -11.52 -22.02
CA ARG A 551 2.76 -11.59 -22.60
C ARG A 551 1.70 -11.81 -21.52
N PHE A 552 1.98 -12.66 -20.53
CA PHE A 552 1.07 -12.91 -19.41
C PHE A 552 0.90 -11.67 -18.53
N ASN A 553 1.96 -10.93 -18.24
CA ASN A 553 1.87 -9.68 -17.49
C ASN A 553 1.06 -8.61 -18.26
N LYS A 554 1.35 -8.42 -19.56
CA LYS A 554 0.55 -7.53 -20.43
C LYS A 554 -0.93 -7.92 -20.46
N PHE A 555 -1.21 -9.23 -20.46
CA PHE A 555 -2.57 -9.75 -20.36
C PHE A 555 -3.22 -9.36 -19.03
N LEU A 556 -2.56 -9.55 -17.89
CA LEU A 556 -3.09 -9.18 -16.58
C LEU A 556 -3.35 -7.67 -16.45
N ASP A 557 -2.47 -6.85 -17.01
CA ASP A 557 -2.58 -5.40 -17.00
C ASP A 557 -3.69 -4.90 -17.94
N SER A 558 -4.11 -5.70 -18.93
CA SER A 558 -5.23 -5.36 -19.83
C SER A 558 -6.61 -5.45 -19.16
N PHE A 559 -6.70 -6.02 -17.96
CA PHE A 559 -7.94 -6.12 -17.21
C PHE A 559 -8.13 -4.93 -16.28
N ASP A 560 -8.86 -3.95 -16.79
CA ASP A 560 -9.39 -2.87 -15.99
C ASP A 560 -10.90 -2.96 -15.88
N ILE A 561 -11.36 -3.84 -14.98
CA ILE A 561 -12.79 -4.06 -14.74
C ILE A 561 -13.35 -2.96 -13.84
N GLU A 562 -12.54 -2.46 -12.90
CA GLU A 562 -12.97 -1.42 -11.95
C GLU A 562 -13.18 -0.08 -12.66
N GLU A 563 -12.27 0.36 -13.52
CA GLU A 563 -12.41 1.66 -14.20
C GLU A 563 -13.63 1.69 -15.12
N GLN A 564 -14.01 0.56 -15.72
CA GLN A 564 -15.22 0.47 -16.53
C GLN A 564 -16.50 0.63 -15.70
N VAL A 565 -16.50 0.13 -14.46
CA VAL A 565 -17.61 0.39 -13.54
C VAL A 565 -17.59 1.84 -13.08
N LEU A 566 -16.40 2.41 -12.80
CA LEU A 566 -16.27 3.84 -12.47
C LEU A 566 -16.84 4.72 -13.59
N LYS A 567 -16.56 4.44 -14.86
CA LYS A 567 -17.09 5.22 -16.01
C LYS A 567 -18.60 5.24 -16.13
N LEU A 568 -19.32 4.37 -15.42
CA LEU A 568 -20.77 4.43 -15.39
C LEU A 568 -21.28 5.55 -14.47
N PHE A 569 -20.54 5.93 -13.43
CA PHE A 569 -20.99 6.74 -12.29
C PHE A 569 -20.09 7.96 -12.07
#